data_AF-R9K9S3-F1
#
_entry.id   AF-R9K9S3-F1
#
_cell.length_a   1.000
_cell.length_b   1.000
_cell.length_c   1.000
_cell.angle_alpha   90.00
_cell.angle_beta   90.00
_cell.angle_gamma   90.00
#
_symmetry.space_group_name_H-M   'P 1'
#
loop_
_entity.id
_entity.type
_entity.pdbx_description
1 polymer ?
#
loop_
_entity_poly.entity_id
_entity_poly.type
_entity_poly.pdbx_seq_one_letter_code
_entity_poly.pdbx_strand_id
1 'polypeptide(L)'
;MAKQLKKRPIEKELKFLADFELYGVLMFAGMYFATKFIVDMDFGKNAFQLNWISFYPLLVFSVIVIEGSFYWRNKLRMVRGKTALSSFEIGRIYSKLRWINIILLAAYLPIMILAVLEKEALSGIIVGILLYFMAVIEQINYFHIRLSYETVNGGILIIEPLKKLITGTGKRSQLRKDIDTYLKG
;
A
#
# COMPACT_ATOMS: atom_id res chain seq x y z
N MET A 1 26.98 24.04 7.52
CA MET A 1 27.31 22.67 7.95
C MET A 1 26.09 21.77 7.75
N ALA A 2 26.13 20.90 6.75
CA ALA A 2 25.06 19.93 6.52
C ALA A 2 25.03 18.93 7.69
N LYS A 3 23.93 18.91 8.45
CA LYS A 3 23.69 17.91 9.50
C LYS A 3 23.62 16.54 8.81
N GLN A 4 24.73 15.81 8.78
CA GLN A 4 24.71 14.41 8.35
C GLN A 4 23.85 13.63 9.35
N LEU A 5 22.61 13.34 8.93
CA LEU A 5 21.67 12.56 9.70
C LEU A 5 22.27 11.16 9.91
N LYS A 6 22.39 10.74 11.18
CA LYS A 6 22.80 9.37 11.52
C LYS A 6 21.83 8.39 10.86
N LYS A 7 22.33 7.59 9.90
CA LYS A 7 21.56 6.47 9.32
C LYS A 7 21.01 5.63 10.48
N ARG A 8 19.69 5.41 10.52
CA ARG A 8 19.11 4.47 11.49
C ARG A 8 19.72 3.08 11.25
N PRO A 9 19.98 2.28 12.29
CA PRO A 9 20.35 0.88 12.11
C PRO A 9 19.29 0.18 11.24
N ILE A 10 19.72 -0.61 10.27
CA ILE A 10 18.85 -1.28 9.28
C ILE A 10 17.70 -2.03 9.96
N GLU A 11 17.97 -2.67 11.09
CA GLU A 11 16.95 -3.37 11.89
C GLU A 11 15.83 -2.43 12.38
N LYS A 12 16.18 -1.23 12.87
CA LYS A 12 15.19 -0.25 13.35
C LYS A 12 14.37 0.32 12.20
N GLU A 13 14.96 0.49 11.02
CA GLU A 13 14.25 0.93 9.83
C GLU A 13 13.24 -0.14 9.36
N LEU A 14 13.66 -1.40 9.27
CA LEU A 14 12.78 -2.50 8.86
C LEU A 14 11.63 -2.75 9.85
N LYS A 15 11.90 -2.59 11.16
CA LYS A 15 10.83 -2.65 12.17
C LYS A 15 9.86 -1.48 12.03
N PHE A 16 10.39 -0.26 11.90
CA PHE A 16 9.57 0.94 11.73
C PHE A 16 8.66 0.84 10.49
N LEU A 17 9.23 0.39 9.38
CA LEU A 17 8.50 0.04 8.15
C LEU A 17 7.34 -0.90 8.45
N ALA A 18 7.63 -2.11 8.93
CA ALA A 18 6.63 -3.12 9.17
C ALA A 18 5.49 -2.66 10.09
N ASP A 19 5.82 -1.95 11.17
CA ASP A 19 4.85 -1.48 12.16
C ASP A 19 4.02 -0.30 11.61
N PHE A 20 4.65 0.64 10.91
CA PHE A 20 3.98 1.80 10.33
C PHE A 20 2.97 1.41 9.24
N GLU A 21 3.29 0.45 8.39
CA GLU A 21 2.34 -0.09 7.40
C GLU A 21 1.08 -0.65 8.08
N LEU A 22 1.26 -1.43 9.17
CA LEU A 22 0.15 -2.03 9.89
C LEU A 22 -0.71 -0.96 10.60
N TYR A 23 -0.08 0.03 11.22
CA TYR A 23 -0.80 1.17 11.78
C TYR A 23 -1.53 1.98 10.71
N GLY A 24 -0.94 2.11 9.52
CA GLY A 24 -1.57 2.73 8.35
C GLY A 24 -2.88 2.05 7.99
N VAL A 25 -2.89 0.72 7.86
CA VAL A 25 -4.12 -0.05 7.59
C VAL A 25 -5.18 0.18 8.65
N LEU A 26 -4.81 0.07 9.93
CA LEU A 26 -5.73 0.28 11.04
C LEU A 26 -6.29 1.71 11.07
N MET A 27 -5.45 2.70 10.76
CA MET A 27 -5.85 4.11 10.69
C MET A 27 -6.80 4.37 9.52
N PHE A 28 -6.49 3.91 8.31
CA PHE A 28 -7.36 4.09 7.14
C PHE A 28 -8.69 3.35 7.30
N ALA A 29 -8.68 2.12 7.82
CA ALA A 29 -9.89 1.38 8.13
C ALA A 29 -10.71 2.09 9.23
N GLY A 30 -10.06 2.50 10.31
CA GLY A 30 -10.70 3.24 11.40
C GLY A 30 -11.31 4.56 10.93
N MET A 31 -10.59 5.33 10.11
CA MET A 31 -11.09 6.57 9.50
C MET A 31 -12.27 6.33 8.58
N TYR A 32 -12.24 5.25 7.79
CA TYR A 32 -13.36 4.88 6.92
C TYR A 32 -14.63 4.63 7.72
N PHE A 33 -14.57 3.76 8.73
CA PHE A 33 -15.73 3.46 9.58
C PHE A 33 -16.16 4.68 10.42
N ALA A 34 -15.23 5.47 10.93
CA ALA A 34 -15.55 6.69 11.69
C ALA A 34 -16.22 7.76 10.82
N THR A 35 -15.71 7.99 9.60
CA THR A 35 -16.31 8.95 8.66
C THR A 35 -17.72 8.51 8.30
N LYS A 36 -17.89 7.23 8.03
CA LYS A 36 -19.20 6.68 7.74
C LYS A 36 -20.17 6.84 8.91
N PHE A 37 -19.72 6.49 10.12
CA PHE A 37 -20.49 6.66 11.35
C PHE A 37 -20.92 8.11 11.60
N ILE A 38 -20.04 9.08 11.31
CA ILE A 38 -20.32 10.52 11.46
C ILE A 38 -21.25 11.03 10.37
N VAL A 39 -21.01 10.67 9.11
CA VAL A 39 -21.76 11.20 7.94
C VAL A 39 -23.16 10.62 7.88
N ASP A 40 -23.32 9.33 8.13
CA ASP A 40 -24.63 8.69 8.07
C ASP A 40 -25.47 9.04 9.31
N MET A 41 -24.87 9.53 10.41
CA MET A 41 -25.49 9.77 11.74
C MET A 41 -26.42 8.63 12.18
N ASP A 42 -26.21 7.42 11.66
CA ASP A 42 -27.11 6.30 11.86
C ASP A 42 -26.60 5.48 13.05
N PHE A 43 -27.26 5.64 14.19
CA PHE A 43 -27.10 4.80 15.39
C PHE A 43 -28.00 3.55 15.35
N GLY A 44 -28.72 3.34 14.24
CA GLY A 44 -29.72 2.30 14.05
C GLY A 44 -29.26 1.17 13.11
N LYS A 45 -30.21 0.63 12.34
CA LYS A 45 -30.05 -0.64 11.60
C LYS A 45 -29.06 -0.59 10.41
N ASN A 46 -28.74 0.58 9.86
CA ASN A 46 -27.95 0.72 8.64
C ASN A 46 -26.55 1.32 8.86
N ALA A 47 -26.13 1.56 10.11
CA ALA A 47 -24.80 2.07 10.49
C ALA A 47 -23.63 1.36 9.77
N PHE A 48 -23.81 0.06 9.46
CA PHE A 48 -22.82 -0.77 8.78
C PHE A 48 -23.15 -1.13 7.32
N GLN A 49 -24.13 -0.51 6.66
CA GLN A 49 -24.35 -0.71 5.22
C GLN A 49 -23.11 -0.34 4.40
N LEU A 50 -22.34 -1.33 4.00
CA LEU A 50 -21.07 -1.12 3.31
C LEU A 50 -21.37 -0.56 1.92
N ASN A 51 -20.90 0.66 1.66
CA ASN A 51 -20.86 1.17 0.30
C ASN A 51 -19.72 0.43 -0.43
N TRP A 52 -20.08 -0.60 -1.20
CA TRP A 52 -19.12 -1.47 -1.89
C TRP A 52 -18.18 -0.72 -2.83
N ILE A 53 -18.60 0.42 -3.38
CA ILE A 53 -17.78 1.29 -4.23
C ILE A 53 -16.57 1.79 -3.45
N SER A 54 -16.77 2.21 -2.20
CA SER A 54 -15.69 2.71 -1.34
C SER A 54 -15.00 1.63 -0.50
N PHE A 55 -15.71 0.55 -0.17
CA PHE A 55 -15.19 -0.53 0.66
C PHE A 55 -14.26 -1.48 -0.09
N TYR A 56 -14.58 -1.81 -1.35
CA TYR A 56 -13.72 -2.66 -2.17
C TYR A 56 -12.28 -2.13 -2.30
N PRO A 57 -12.04 -0.85 -2.69
CA PRO A 57 -10.68 -0.33 -2.80
C PRO A 57 -10.01 -0.20 -1.44
N LEU A 58 -10.75 0.00 -0.34
CA LEU A 58 -10.19 -0.09 1.02
C LEU A 58 -9.62 -1.48 1.31
N LEU A 59 -10.36 -2.54 0.94
CA LEU A 59 -9.89 -3.92 1.10
C LEU A 59 -8.64 -4.18 0.26
N VAL A 60 -8.66 -3.81 -1.02
CA VAL A 60 -7.51 -4.00 -1.92
C VAL A 60 -6.29 -3.24 -1.42
N PHE A 61 -6.46 -1.97 -1.02
CA PHE A 61 -5.41 -1.16 -0.39
C PHE A 61 -4.85 -1.88 0.85
N SER A 62 -5.72 -2.33 1.75
CA SER A 62 -5.31 -2.98 3.00
C SER A 62 -4.52 -4.26 2.74
N VAL A 63 -4.95 -5.09 1.77
CA VAL A 63 -4.24 -6.31 1.38
C VAL A 63 -2.82 -5.97 0.91
N ILE A 64 -2.67 -5.01 -0.01
CA ILE A 64 -1.36 -4.63 -0.57
C ILE A 64 -0.42 -4.10 0.53
N VAL A 65 -0.95 -3.29 1.46
CA VAL A 65 -0.14 -2.75 2.57
C VAL A 65 0.25 -3.85 3.57
N ILE A 66 -0.64 -4.81 3.85
CA ILE A 66 -0.33 -5.97 4.69
C ILE A 66 0.76 -6.85 4.05
N GLU A 67 0.71 -7.06 2.73
CA GLU A 67 1.79 -7.72 1.99
C GLU A 67 3.11 -6.98 2.17
N GLY A 68 3.11 -5.66 2.03
CA GLY A 68 4.26 -4.81 2.33
C GLY A 68 4.81 -5.01 3.76
N SER A 69 3.94 -4.98 4.76
CA SER A 69 4.31 -5.25 6.16
C SER A 69 4.92 -6.65 6.34
N PHE A 70 4.33 -7.68 5.74
CA PHE A 70 4.84 -9.05 5.80
C PHE A 70 6.24 -9.16 5.19
N TYR A 71 6.46 -8.50 4.04
CA TYR A 71 7.77 -8.43 3.40
C TYR A 71 8.83 -7.81 4.32
N TRP A 72 8.53 -6.65 4.92
CA TRP A 72 9.47 -5.97 5.82
C TRP A 72 9.75 -6.79 7.08
N ARG A 73 8.74 -7.48 7.63
CA ARG A 73 8.92 -8.42 8.75
C ARG A 73 9.81 -9.59 8.37
N ASN A 74 9.68 -10.13 7.16
CA ASN A 74 10.57 -11.20 6.68
C ASN A 74 12.02 -10.72 6.60
N LYS A 75 12.27 -9.56 5.98
CA LYS A 75 13.62 -8.96 5.92
C LYS A 75 14.18 -8.67 7.32
N LEU A 76 13.35 -8.21 8.25
CA LEU A 76 13.75 -8.01 9.64
C LEU A 76 14.19 -9.31 10.32
N ARG A 77 13.46 -10.42 10.08
CA ARG A 77 13.85 -11.74 10.59
C ARG A 77 15.17 -12.22 9.99
N MET A 78 15.39 -12.00 8.68
CA MET A 78 16.66 -12.33 8.02
C MET A 78 17.84 -11.58 8.66
N VAL A 79 17.71 -10.26 8.87
CA VAL A 79 18.78 -9.44 9.49
C VAL A 79 19.06 -9.87 10.94
N ARG A 80 18.05 -10.36 11.65
CA ARG A 80 18.17 -10.89 13.02
C ARG A 80 18.69 -12.33 13.10
N GLY A 81 19.03 -12.95 11.98
CA GLY A 81 19.44 -14.36 11.94
C GLY A 81 18.35 -15.34 12.37
N LYS A 82 17.07 -14.94 12.28
CA LYS A 82 15.92 -15.80 12.60
C LYS A 82 15.44 -16.53 11.35
N THR A 83 14.64 -17.59 11.54
CA THR A 83 13.96 -18.28 10.45
C THR A 83 13.11 -17.30 9.64
N ALA A 84 13.40 -17.22 8.35
CA ALA A 84 12.79 -16.30 7.40
C ALA A 84 12.79 -16.96 6.02
N LEU A 85 11.84 -16.58 5.19
CA LEU A 85 11.79 -17.00 3.79
C LEU A 85 12.99 -16.42 3.04
N SER A 86 13.62 -17.25 2.23
CA SER A 86 14.71 -16.84 1.35
C SER A 86 14.24 -15.83 0.29
N SER A 87 15.18 -15.08 -0.30
CA SER A 87 14.85 -14.17 -1.40
C SER A 87 14.18 -14.88 -2.58
N PHE A 88 14.53 -16.14 -2.84
CA PHE A 88 13.92 -16.95 -3.89
C PHE A 88 12.46 -17.31 -3.58
N GLU A 89 12.18 -17.77 -2.35
CA GLU A 89 10.81 -18.08 -1.91
C GLU A 89 9.91 -16.85 -1.89
N ILE A 90 10.42 -15.72 -1.37
CA ILE A 90 9.74 -14.43 -1.42
C ILE A 90 9.46 -14.03 -2.87
N GLY A 91 10.47 -14.10 -3.75
CA GLY A 91 10.30 -13.79 -5.16
C GLY A 91 9.21 -14.64 -5.83
N ARG A 92 9.18 -15.95 -5.54
CA ARG A 92 8.15 -16.88 -6.04
C ARG A 92 6.75 -16.48 -5.57
N ILE A 93 6.55 -16.29 -4.27
CA ILE A 93 5.23 -15.96 -3.70
C ILE A 93 4.74 -14.61 -4.24
N TYR A 94 5.59 -13.58 -4.17
CA TYR A 94 5.20 -12.23 -4.55
C TYR A 94 5.09 -12.03 -6.06
N SER A 95 5.72 -12.87 -6.88
CA SER A 95 5.45 -12.88 -8.32
C SER A 95 3.98 -13.19 -8.63
N LYS A 96 3.36 -14.08 -7.83
CA LYS A 96 1.93 -14.42 -7.94
C LYS A 96 1.05 -13.35 -7.32
N LEU A 97 1.38 -12.89 -6.11
CA LEU A 97 0.63 -11.81 -5.43
C LEU A 97 0.58 -10.54 -6.30
N ARG A 98 1.66 -10.20 -6.99
CA ARG A 98 1.69 -9.07 -7.94
C ARG A 98 0.54 -9.15 -8.95
N TRP A 99 0.33 -10.32 -9.55
CA TRP A 99 -0.73 -10.51 -10.55
C TRP A 99 -2.11 -10.54 -9.92
N ILE A 100 -2.26 -11.15 -8.74
CA ILE A 100 -3.50 -11.10 -7.96
C ILE A 100 -3.90 -9.65 -7.69
N ASN A 101 -2.97 -8.82 -7.22
CA ASN A 101 -3.22 -7.40 -6.95
C ASN A 101 -3.61 -6.63 -8.23
N ILE A 102 -2.96 -6.91 -9.36
CA ILE A 102 -3.33 -6.30 -10.65
C ILE A 102 -4.76 -6.67 -11.04
N ILE A 103 -5.15 -7.94 -10.88
CA ILE A 103 -6.51 -8.40 -11.17
C ILE A 103 -7.51 -7.72 -10.24
N LEU A 104 -7.22 -7.65 -8.94
CA LEU A 104 -8.08 -6.97 -7.95
C LEU A 104 -8.26 -5.48 -8.25
N LEU A 105 -7.18 -4.79 -8.64
CA LEU A 105 -7.24 -3.38 -9.05
C LEU A 105 -8.04 -3.21 -10.35
N ALA A 106 -7.80 -4.06 -11.35
CA ALA A 106 -8.52 -4.00 -12.61
C ALA A 106 -10.03 -4.28 -12.44
N ALA A 107 -10.39 -5.21 -11.55
CA ALA A 107 -11.78 -5.54 -11.24
C ALA A 107 -12.55 -4.38 -10.59
N TYR A 108 -11.87 -3.38 -10.04
CA TYR A 108 -12.52 -2.18 -9.53
C TYR A 108 -13.05 -1.24 -10.61
N LEU A 109 -12.41 -1.21 -11.79
CA LEU A 109 -12.81 -0.32 -12.88
C LEU A 109 -14.27 -0.52 -13.34
N PRO A 110 -14.78 -1.75 -13.59
CA PRO A 110 -16.18 -1.94 -13.93
C PRO A 110 -17.13 -1.56 -12.78
N ILE A 111 -16.76 -1.82 -11.52
CA ILE A 111 -17.54 -1.41 -10.34
C ILE A 111 -17.73 0.10 -10.33
N MET A 112 -16.66 0.85 -10.63
CA MET A 112 -16.70 2.31 -10.72
C MET A 112 -17.56 2.83 -11.88
N ILE A 113 -17.48 2.19 -13.05
CA ILE A 113 -18.29 2.58 -14.21
C ILE A 113 -19.77 2.37 -13.89
N LEU A 114 -20.13 1.20 -13.33
CA LEU A 114 -21.51 0.90 -12.92
C LEU A 114 -22.02 1.90 -11.88
N ALA A 115 -21.22 2.22 -10.87
CA ALA A 115 -21.58 3.21 -9.86
C ALA A 115 -21.93 4.59 -10.44
N VAL A 116 -21.17 5.05 -11.45
CA VAL A 116 -21.43 6.32 -12.14
C VAL A 116 -22.72 6.23 -12.99
N LEU A 117 -22.94 5.12 -13.68
CA LEU A 117 -24.13 4.90 -14.51
C LEU A 117 -25.41 4.81 -13.67
N GLU A 118 -25.34 4.17 -12.51
CA GLU A 118 -26.45 4.01 -11.55
C GLU A 118 -26.69 5.26 -10.69
N LYS A 119 -25.86 6.30 -10.85
CA LYS A 119 -25.94 7.57 -10.11
C LYS A 119 -25.84 7.37 -8.59
N GLU A 120 -24.94 6.49 -8.19
CA GLU A 120 -24.61 6.21 -6.80
C GLU A 120 -24.12 7.46 -6.05
N ALA A 121 -24.13 7.39 -4.71
CA ALA A 121 -23.79 8.53 -3.87
C ALA A 121 -22.39 9.09 -4.18
N LEU A 122 -22.33 10.39 -4.51
CA LEU A 122 -21.09 11.08 -4.90
C LEU A 122 -19.98 10.95 -3.84
N SER A 123 -20.35 10.96 -2.55
CA SER A 123 -19.42 10.77 -1.43
C SER A 123 -18.71 9.40 -1.50
N GLY A 124 -19.46 8.32 -1.78
CA GLY A 124 -18.90 6.98 -1.94
C GLY A 124 -17.97 6.86 -3.13
N ILE A 125 -18.33 7.49 -4.25
CA ILE A 125 -17.50 7.55 -5.47
C ILE A 125 -16.19 8.29 -5.19
N ILE A 126 -16.23 9.46 -4.56
CA ILE A 126 -15.03 10.25 -4.23
C ILE A 126 -14.09 9.46 -3.30
N VAL A 127 -14.62 8.90 -2.21
CA VAL A 127 -13.83 8.11 -1.26
C VAL A 127 -13.24 6.87 -1.94
N GLY A 128 -14.03 6.17 -2.76
CA GLY A 128 -13.58 5.01 -3.52
C GLY A 128 -12.44 5.34 -4.49
N ILE A 129 -12.53 6.45 -5.22
CA ILE A 129 -11.47 6.93 -6.11
C ILE A 129 -10.18 7.22 -5.31
N LEU A 130 -10.28 7.94 -4.19
CA LEU A 130 -9.12 8.26 -3.35
C LEU A 130 -8.42 6.99 -2.82
N LEU A 131 -9.19 6.03 -2.31
CA LEU A 131 -8.66 4.75 -1.82
C LEU A 131 -8.06 3.91 -2.94
N TYR A 132 -8.67 3.92 -4.12
CA TYR A 132 -8.14 3.23 -5.29
C TYR A 132 -6.79 3.82 -5.72
N PHE A 133 -6.67 5.14 -5.76
CA PHE A 133 -5.38 5.80 -6.03
C PHE A 133 -4.31 5.41 -5.01
N MET A 134 -4.65 5.37 -3.73
CA MET A 134 -3.74 4.89 -2.68
C MET A 134 -3.31 3.43 -2.91
N ALA A 135 -4.26 2.55 -3.25
CA ALA A 135 -3.97 1.15 -3.56
C ALA A 135 -3.01 1.00 -4.76
N VAL A 136 -3.23 1.78 -5.82
CA VAL A 136 -2.34 1.81 -7.00
C VAL A 136 -0.95 2.31 -6.63
N ILE A 137 -0.85 3.37 -5.83
CA ILE A 137 0.43 3.91 -5.36
C ILE A 137 1.20 2.83 -4.59
N GLU A 138 0.55 2.12 -3.67
CA GLU A 138 1.21 1.05 -2.91
C GLU A 138 1.61 -0.13 -3.79
N GLN A 139 0.76 -0.53 -4.75
CA GLN A 139 1.12 -1.56 -5.72
C GLN A 139 2.38 -1.19 -6.51
N ILE A 140 2.52 0.09 -6.89
CA ILE A 140 3.72 0.58 -7.56
C ILE A 140 4.91 0.60 -6.61
N ASN A 141 4.73 1.13 -5.39
CA ASN A 141 5.73 1.26 -4.34
C ASN A 141 6.41 -0.09 -4.04
N TYR A 142 5.61 -1.14 -3.92
CA TYR A 142 6.07 -2.48 -3.57
C TYR A 142 6.57 -3.27 -4.77
N PHE A 143 5.86 -3.28 -5.90
CA PHE A 143 6.13 -4.23 -6.98
C PHE A 143 6.90 -3.66 -8.17
N HIS A 144 7.18 -2.35 -8.20
CA HIS A 144 7.84 -1.70 -9.33
C HIS A 144 8.95 -0.75 -8.89
N ILE A 145 8.60 0.36 -8.26
CA ILE A 145 9.50 1.48 -7.96
C ILE A 145 9.38 1.80 -6.48
N ARG A 146 10.51 1.95 -5.78
CA ARG A 146 10.51 2.40 -4.39
C ARG A 146 10.13 3.88 -4.35
N LEU A 147 8.90 4.18 -3.92
CA LEU A 147 8.40 5.54 -3.72
C LEU A 147 8.61 6.00 -2.27
N SER A 148 8.48 5.07 -1.34
CA SER A 148 8.81 5.30 0.07
C SER A 148 10.33 5.45 0.26
N TYR A 149 10.76 6.43 1.06
CA TYR A 149 12.15 6.69 1.50
C TYR A 149 13.05 7.58 0.63
N GLU A 150 12.57 8.76 0.25
CA GLU A 150 13.50 9.91 0.18
C GLU A 150 13.01 11.05 1.07
N THR A 151 13.11 10.84 2.38
CA THR A 151 13.06 11.95 3.34
C THR A 151 14.43 12.63 3.34
N VAL A 152 14.77 13.33 2.27
CA VAL A 152 15.90 14.26 2.29
C VAL A 152 15.46 15.46 3.12
N ASN A 153 16.09 15.69 4.27
CA ASN A 153 15.87 16.83 5.16
C ASN A 153 14.53 16.89 5.92
N GLY A 154 13.93 15.76 6.30
CA GLY A 154 12.81 15.75 7.26
C GLY A 154 11.48 16.31 6.73
N GLY A 155 11.39 16.66 5.45
CA GLY A 155 10.13 17.03 4.80
C GLY A 155 9.43 15.80 4.21
N ILE A 156 8.11 15.73 4.35
CA ILE A 156 7.27 14.81 3.57
C ILE A 156 7.20 15.38 2.15
N LEU A 157 8.14 14.98 1.28
CA LEU A 157 8.11 15.36 -0.12
C LEU A 157 7.20 14.39 -0.87
N ILE A 158 5.91 14.71 -0.98
CA ILE A 158 4.96 13.96 -1.83
C ILE A 158 5.32 14.16 -3.32
N ILE A 159 5.96 15.29 -3.64
CA ILE A 159 6.25 15.73 -5.01
C ILE A 159 7.41 14.93 -5.64
N GLU A 160 8.45 14.59 -4.89
CA GLU A 160 9.60 13.86 -5.45
C GLU A 160 9.30 12.41 -5.87
N PRO A 161 8.56 11.60 -5.08
CA PRO A 161 8.11 10.28 -5.48
C PRO A 161 7.19 10.34 -6.71
N LEU A 162 6.24 11.29 -6.74
CA LEU A 162 5.39 11.49 -7.92
C LEU A 162 6.21 11.89 -9.15
N LYS A 163 7.18 12.79 -8.98
CA LYS A 163 8.09 13.18 -10.08
C LYS A 163 8.84 11.96 -10.60
N LYS A 164 9.39 11.11 -9.72
CA LYS A 164 10.09 9.86 -10.12
C LYS A 164 9.19 8.86 -10.83
N LEU A 165 7.93 8.78 -10.43
CA LEU A 165 6.94 7.95 -11.10
C LEU A 165 6.71 8.44 -12.53
N ILE A 166 6.59 9.76 -12.72
CA ILE A 166 6.36 10.40 -14.02
C ILE A 166 7.63 10.40 -14.89
N THR A 167 8.82 10.61 -14.31
CA THR A 167 10.08 10.70 -15.04
C THR A 167 10.75 9.34 -15.29
N GLY A 168 10.24 8.25 -14.71
CA GLY A 168 10.80 6.91 -14.85
C GLY A 168 12.19 6.71 -14.23
N THR A 169 12.68 7.68 -13.44
CA THR A 169 14.03 7.66 -12.82
C THR A 169 14.05 6.96 -11.46
N GLY A 170 12.94 6.34 -11.06
CA GLY A 170 12.81 5.67 -9.77
C GLY A 170 13.66 4.40 -9.63
N LYS A 171 14.23 4.18 -8.45
CA LYS A 171 14.96 2.94 -8.13
C LYS A 171 13.98 1.77 -7.97
N ARG A 172 14.35 0.59 -8.47
CA ARG A 172 13.56 -0.64 -8.22
C ARG A 172 13.39 -0.89 -6.72
N SER A 173 12.17 -1.25 -6.32
CA SER A 173 11.88 -1.67 -4.95
C SER A 173 12.68 -2.92 -4.57
N GLN A 174 12.93 -3.12 -3.27
CA GLN A 174 13.66 -4.30 -2.82
C GLN A 174 12.87 -5.58 -3.15
N LEU A 175 11.56 -5.55 -2.95
CA LEU A 175 10.69 -6.66 -3.31
C LEU A 175 10.76 -6.97 -4.80
N ARG A 176 10.77 -5.94 -5.66
CA ARG A 176 10.92 -6.14 -7.10
C ARG A 176 12.24 -6.83 -7.46
N LYS A 177 13.33 -6.47 -6.78
CA LYS A 177 14.63 -7.14 -6.98
C LYS A 177 14.58 -8.61 -6.59
N ASP A 178 13.96 -8.95 -5.46
CA ASP A 178 13.78 -10.35 -5.03
C ASP A 178 12.94 -11.15 -6.06
N ILE A 179 11.89 -10.55 -6.64
CA ILE A 179 11.12 -11.16 -7.73
C ILE A 179 11.98 -11.34 -8.99
N ASP A 180 12.74 -10.33 -9.39
CA ASP A 180 13.61 -10.42 -10.57
C ASP A 180 14.70 -11.49 -10.39
N THR A 181 15.22 -11.68 -9.17
CA THR A 181 16.14 -12.78 -8.85
C THR A 181 15.49 -14.14 -9.06
N TYR A 182 14.25 -14.32 -8.59
CA TYR A 182 13.48 -15.55 -8.81
C TYR A 182 13.19 -15.80 -10.30
N LEU A 183 12.92 -14.76 -11.09
CA LEU A 183 12.59 -14.92 -12.51
C LEU A 183 13.81 -15.18 -13.41
N LYS A 184 15.02 -14.89 -12.92
CA LYS A 184 16.27 -15.04 -13.67
C LYS A 184 17.08 -16.28 -13.29
N GLY A 185 16.85 -16.82 -12.09
CA GLY A 185 17.48 -18.04 -11.60
C GLY A 185 16.59 -19.24 -11.89
#